data_AF-A0A7S7TM84-F1
#
_entry.id   AF-A0A7S7TM84-F1
#
_cell.length_a   1.000
_cell.length_b   1.000
_cell.length_c   1.000
_cell.angle_alpha   90.00
_cell.angle_beta   90.00
_cell.angle_gamma   90.00
#
_symmetry.space_group_name_H-M   'P 1'
#
loop_
_entity.id
_entity.type
_entity.pdbx_description
1 polymer ?
#
loop_
_entity_poly.entity_id
_entity_poly.type
_entity_poly.pdbx_seq_one_letter_code
_entity_poly.pdbx_strand_id
1 'polypeptide(L)'
;MDAAAAPKPKRKPAKKRKRKVGRPRAEISLARYRRLCMFQFTDEELAAALNVSKSTIIQLRKEPAFAEAWERGQAEGRVRVKRRGFELMKLNNSAGVQAWREHTRFYLGWTEKRLVELTGQNGGPIQHVDLSKATDEQLAALEALFGPLALAASDDGGDQGGADTAGDRAGA
;
A
#
# COMPACT_ATOMS: atom_id res chain seq x y z
N MET A 1 -27.19 -42.74 77.18
CA MET A 1 -26.79 -43.13 75.80
C MET A 1 -27.33 -42.06 74.88
N ASP A 2 -26.57 -40.97 74.80
CA ASP A 2 -26.90 -39.75 74.08
C ASP A 2 -26.69 -39.94 72.58
N ALA A 3 -27.78 -39.90 71.81
CA ALA A 3 -27.71 -39.88 70.37
C ALA A 3 -27.26 -38.48 69.90
N ALA A 4 -25.98 -38.36 69.59
CA ALA A 4 -25.34 -37.14 69.11
C ALA A 4 -26.03 -36.60 67.84
N ALA A 5 -26.54 -35.38 67.93
CA ALA A 5 -27.10 -34.64 66.80
C ALA A 5 -26.02 -34.38 65.73
N ALA A 6 -26.22 -34.95 64.53
CA ALA A 6 -25.31 -34.76 63.40
C ALA A 6 -25.24 -33.26 62.98
N PRO A 7 -24.05 -32.72 62.69
CA PRO A 7 -23.89 -31.31 62.32
C PRO A 7 -24.45 -31.05 60.91
N LYS A 8 -25.35 -30.06 60.81
CA LYS A 8 -25.96 -29.63 59.54
C LYS A 8 -24.88 -29.27 58.50
N PRO A 9 -25.02 -29.69 57.23
CA PRO A 9 -24.00 -29.43 56.21
C PRO A 9 -23.88 -27.94 55.93
N LYS A 10 -22.65 -27.40 56.07
CA LYS A 10 -22.33 -26.00 55.80
C LYS A 10 -22.65 -25.66 54.34
N ARG A 11 -23.64 -24.78 54.12
CA ARG A 11 -23.98 -24.25 52.78
C ARG A 11 -22.77 -23.50 52.24
N LYS A 12 -22.20 -23.97 51.12
CA LYS A 12 -21.09 -23.29 50.45
C LYS A 12 -21.54 -21.88 50.02
N PRO A 13 -20.73 -20.83 50.23
CA PRO A 13 -21.12 -19.48 49.84
C PRO A 13 -21.30 -19.41 48.31
N ALA A 14 -22.40 -18.82 47.87
CA ALA A 14 -22.72 -18.65 46.47
C ALA A 14 -21.59 -17.87 45.75
N LYS A 15 -21.07 -18.46 44.67
CA LYS A 15 -19.98 -17.87 43.86
C LYS A 15 -20.49 -16.55 43.25
N LYS A 16 -19.99 -15.41 43.74
CA LYS A 16 -20.36 -14.08 43.25
C LYS A 16 -20.11 -14.01 41.73
N ARG A 17 -21.15 -13.72 40.93
CA ARG A 17 -21.04 -13.54 39.47
C ARG A 17 -20.11 -12.34 39.21
N LYS A 18 -18.99 -12.56 38.52
CA LYS A 18 -18.05 -11.48 38.17
C LYS A 18 -18.80 -10.43 37.34
N ARG A 19 -18.70 -9.16 37.73
CA ARG A 19 -19.23 -8.04 36.94
C ARG A 19 -18.51 -8.03 35.59
N LYS A 20 -19.25 -7.86 34.48
CA LYS A 20 -18.65 -7.61 33.16
C LYS A 20 -17.98 -6.24 33.21
N VAL A 21 -16.66 -6.23 33.33
CA VAL A 21 -15.84 -5.01 33.26
C VAL A 21 -15.42 -4.85 31.79
N GLY A 22 -15.81 -3.74 31.16
CA GLY A 22 -15.42 -3.41 29.78
C GLY A 22 -16.48 -2.60 29.04
N ARG A 23 -16.06 -1.69 28.15
CA ARG A 23 -16.93 -0.98 27.20
C ARG A 23 -17.64 -2.02 26.32
N PRO A 24 -18.97 -1.92 26.10
CA PRO A 24 -19.67 -2.85 25.23
C PRO A 24 -19.05 -2.86 23.83
N ARG A 25 -19.04 -4.03 23.20
CA ARG A 25 -18.52 -4.20 21.85
C ARG A 25 -19.35 -3.36 20.88
N ALA A 26 -18.70 -2.59 20.03
CA ALA A 26 -19.39 -1.80 19.01
C ALA A 26 -20.17 -2.73 18.07
N GLU A 27 -21.46 -2.46 17.88
CA GLU A 27 -22.30 -3.18 16.92
C GLU A 27 -22.01 -2.66 15.52
N ILE A 28 -21.19 -3.41 14.78
CA ILE A 28 -20.83 -3.06 13.40
C ILE A 28 -21.67 -3.90 12.45
N SER A 29 -22.43 -3.23 11.59
CA SER A 29 -23.19 -3.87 10.52
C SER A 29 -22.24 -4.55 9.52
N LEU A 30 -22.40 -5.85 9.31
CA LEU A 30 -21.68 -6.64 8.30
C LEU A 30 -21.83 -6.04 6.89
N ALA A 31 -23.03 -5.55 6.56
CA ALA A 31 -23.33 -4.95 5.26
C ALA A 31 -22.61 -3.60 5.06
N ARG A 32 -22.43 -2.83 6.13
CA ARG A 32 -21.64 -1.58 6.09
C ARG A 32 -20.16 -1.91 5.97
N TYR A 33 -19.67 -2.88 6.74
CA TYR A 33 -18.27 -3.33 6.70
C TYR A 33 -17.87 -3.81 5.30
N ARG A 34 -18.63 -4.73 4.69
CA ARG A 34 -18.38 -5.22 3.32
C ARG A 34 -18.33 -4.08 2.30
N ARG A 35 -19.26 -3.12 2.40
CA ARG A 35 -19.29 -1.95 1.50
C ARG A 35 -18.03 -1.10 1.62
N LEU A 36 -17.51 -0.91 2.82
CA LEU A 36 -16.26 -0.18 3.03
C LEU A 36 -15.05 -0.95 2.47
N CYS A 37 -15.03 -2.28 2.66
CA CYS A 37 -13.99 -3.13 2.07
C CYS A 37 -14.00 -3.07 0.53
N MET A 38 -15.18 -2.96 -0.09
CA MET A 38 -15.29 -2.79 -1.55
C MET A 38 -14.62 -1.51 -2.06
N PHE A 39 -14.48 -0.47 -1.22
CA PHE A 39 -13.73 0.73 -1.56
C PHE A 39 -12.22 0.62 -1.28
N GLN A 40 -11.72 -0.58 -0.96
CA GLN A 40 -10.32 -0.85 -0.68
C GLN A 40 -9.75 -0.09 0.53
N PHE A 41 -10.58 0.21 1.53
CA PHE A 41 -10.15 0.90 2.74
C PHE A 41 -9.12 0.07 3.53
N THR A 42 -8.10 0.74 4.06
CA THR A 42 -7.13 0.21 5.02
C THR A 42 -7.75 0.00 6.41
N ASP A 43 -7.03 -0.69 7.30
CA ASP A 43 -7.50 -0.93 8.67
C ASP A 43 -7.69 0.40 9.44
N GLU A 44 -6.87 1.41 9.16
CA GLU A 44 -6.96 2.77 9.71
C GLU A 44 -8.20 3.51 9.20
N GLU A 45 -8.44 3.47 7.89
CA GLU A 45 -9.59 4.15 7.28
C GLU A 45 -10.91 3.49 7.69
N LEU A 46 -10.93 2.16 7.83
CA LEU A 46 -12.06 1.43 8.41
C LEU A 46 -12.33 1.84 9.85
N ALA A 47 -11.27 1.96 10.66
CA ALA A 47 -11.36 2.38 12.05
C ALA A 47 -11.98 3.79 12.16
N ALA A 48 -11.51 4.73 11.33
CA ALA A 48 -12.08 6.07 11.25
C ALA A 48 -13.54 6.06 10.77
N ALA A 49 -13.85 5.33 9.69
CA ALA A 49 -15.20 5.29 9.08
C ALA A 49 -16.26 4.62 9.98
N LEU A 50 -15.84 3.71 10.85
CA LEU A 50 -16.69 3.01 11.82
C LEU A 50 -16.60 3.61 13.23
N ASN A 51 -15.76 4.63 13.44
CA ASN A 51 -15.49 5.28 14.72
C ASN A 51 -15.10 4.27 15.82
N VAL A 52 -14.19 3.36 15.49
CA VAL A 52 -13.64 2.34 16.40
C VAL A 52 -12.12 2.36 16.38
N SER A 53 -11.48 1.69 17.33
CA SER A 53 -10.02 1.57 17.33
C SER A 53 -9.54 0.61 16.24
N LYS A 54 -8.32 0.83 15.71
CA LYS A 54 -7.65 -0.10 14.78
C LYS A 54 -7.56 -1.52 15.35
N SER A 55 -7.27 -1.64 16.65
CA SER A 55 -7.22 -2.94 17.35
C SER A 55 -8.55 -3.69 17.25
N THR A 56 -9.68 -2.97 17.34
CA THR A 56 -11.02 -3.55 17.20
C THR A 56 -11.24 -4.10 15.78
N ILE A 57 -10.78 -3.40 14.74
CA ILE A 57 -10.88 -3.89 13.34
C ILE A 57 -10.03 -5.14 13.13
N ILE A 58 -8.79 -5.15 13.63
CA ILE A 58 -7.91 -6.33 13.54
C ILE A 58 -8.54 -7.54 14.24
N GLN A 59 -9.18 -7.34 15.38
CA GLN A 59 -9.90 -8.40 16.09
C GLN A 59 -11.15 -8.86 15.32
N LEU A 60 -11.93 -7.94 14.76
CA LEU A 60 -13.10 -8.27 13.93
C LEU A 60 -12.72 -9.08 12.71
N ARG A 61 -11.59 -8.77 12.06
CA ARG A 61 -11.12 -9.49 10.88
C ARG A 61 -10.78 -10.96 11.15
N LYS A 62 -10.57 -11.35 12.41
CA LYS A 62 -10.38 -12.76 12.81
C LYS A 62 -11.69 -13.54 12.86
N GLU A 63 -12.82 -12.85 12.93
CA GLU A 63 -14.12 -13.52 12.91
C GLU A 63 -14.47 -13.96 11.50
N PRO A 64 -14.93 -15.21 11.30
CA PRO A 64 -15.09 -15.80 9.97
C PRO A 64 -16.07 -15.01 9.09
N ALA A 65 -17.15 -14.47 9.67
CA ALA A 65 -18.12 -13.67 8.92
C ALA A 65 -17.52 -12.36 8.37
N PHE A 66 -16.68 -11.69 9.17
CA PHE A 66 -16.02 -10.45 8.75
C PHE A 66 -14.83 -10.73 7.83
N ALA A 67 -14.13 -11.86 8.01
CA ALA A 67 -13.08 -12.30 7.09
C ALA A 67 -13.65 -12.59 5.69
N GLU A 68 -14.77 -13.32 5.58
CA GLU A 68 -15.44 -13.54 4.29
C GLU A 68 -15.93 -12.23 3.68
N ALA A 69 -16.52 -11.35 4.50
CA ALA A 69 -16.98 -10.03 4.05
C ALA A 69 -15.83 -9.15 3.54
N TRP A 70 -14.65 -9.23 4.17
CA TRP A 70 -13.43 -8.56 3.74
C TRP A 70 -12.96 -9.08 2.39
N GLU A 71 -12.72 -10.40 2.27
CA GLU A 71 -12.22 -11.00 1.02
C GLU A 71 -13.18 -10.77 -0.15
N ARG A 72 -14.48 -10.94 0.06
CA ARG A 72 -15.50 -10.68 -0.96
C ARG A 72 -15.57 -9.19 -1.32
N GLY A 73 -15.51 -8.31 -0.33
CA GLY A 73 -15.48 -6.86 -0.56
C GLY A 73 -14.26 -6.46 -1.40
N GLN A 74 -13.07 -6.91 -1.02
CA GLN A 74 -11.83 -6.63 -1.75
C GLN A 74 -11.83 -7.22 -3.16
N ALA A 75 -12.42 -8.40 -3.36
CA ALA A 75 -12.60 -8.96 -4.69
C ALA A 75 -13.53 -8.09 -5.56
N GLU A 76 -14.67 -7.64 -5.01
CA GLU A 76 -15.60 -6.75 -5.70
C GLU A 76 -14.99 -5.38 -6.03
N GLY A 77 -14.21 -4.82 -5.11
CA GLY A 77 -13.48 -3.57 -5.31
C GLY A 77 -12.50 -3.68 -6.48
N ARG A 78 -11.69 -4.74 -6.51
CA ARG A 78 -10.76 -5.02 -7.62
C ARG A 78 -11.47 -5.16 -8.97
N VAL A 79 -12.63 -5.82 -9.03
CA VAL A 79 -13.43 -5.90 -10.26
C VAL A 79 -13.91 -4.52 -10.71
N ARG A 80 -14.35 -3.67 -9.78
CA ARG A 80 -14.78 -2.29 -10.08
C ARG A 80 -13.64 -1.43 -10.61
N VAL A 81 -12.47 -1.50 -9.97
CA VAL A 81 -11.26 -0.80 -10.42
C VAL A 81 -10.88 -1.24 -11.83
N LYS A 82 -10.86 -2.54 -12.10
CA LYS A 82 -10.58 -3.09 -13.43
C LYS A 82 -11.58 -2.57 -14.47
N ARG A 83 -12.88 -2.59 -14.17
CA ARG A 83 -13.93 -2.06 -15.05
C ARG A 83 -13.76 -0.56 -15.30
N ARG A 84 -13.58 0.23 -14.25
CA ARG A 84 -13.40 1.70 -14.35
C ARG A 84 -12.20 2.03 -15.22
N GLY A 85 -11.13 1.27 -15.08
CA GLY A 85 -9.96 1.39 -15.91
C GLY A 85 -10.19 1.17 -17.40
N PHE A 86 -10.97 0.15 -17.79
CA PHE A 86 -11.40 -0.01 -19.18
C PHE A 86 -12.21 1.19 -19.70
N GLU A 87 -13.01 1.84 -18.85
CA GLU A 87 -13.70 3.07 -19.25
C GLU A 87 -12.74 4.25 -19.39
N LEU A 88 -11.73 4.38 -18.52
CA LEU A 88 -10.70 5.42 -18.61
C LEU A 88 -9.83 5.27 -19.86
N MET A 89 -9.56 4.05 -20.29
CA MET A 89 -8.82 3.78 -21.55
C MET A 89 -9.59 4.22 -22.80
N LYS A 90 -10.91 4.40 -22.73
CA LYS A 90 -11.72 4.93 -23.84
C LYS A 90 -11.62 6.46 -23.96
N LEU A 91 -11.10 7.14 -22.93
CA LEU A 91 -10.91 8.59 -22.95
C LEU A 91 -9.61 8.92 -23.67
N ASN A 92 -9.64 9.88 -24.58
CA ASN A 92 -8.44 10.35 -25.28
C ASN A 92 -7.67 11.42 -24.47
N ASN A 93 -7.48 11.18 -23.16
CA ASN A 93 -6.77 12.09 -22.27
C ASN A 93 -5.64 11.38 -21.50
N SER A 94 -4.55 12.10 -21.26
CA SER A 94 -3.39 11.58 -20.52
C SER A 94 -3.73 11.24 -19.06
N ALA A 95 -4.68 11.98 -18.46
CA ALA A 95 -5.17 11.73 -17.11
C ALA A 95 -5.84 10.35 -16.96
N GLY A 96 -6.55 9.85 -17.98
CA GLY A 96 -7.18 8.52 -17.96
C GLY A 96 -6.16 7.39 -17.98
N VAL A 97 -5.07 7.55 -18.73
CA VAL A 97 -3.97 6.59 -18.81
C VAL A 97 -3.16 6.57 -17.51
N GLN A 98 -2.89 7.72 -16.91
CA GLN A 98 -2.17 7.81 -15.64
C GLN A 98 -2.97 7.20 -14.48
N ALA A 99 -4.26 7.57 -14.35
CA ALA A 99 -5.14 6.99 -13.34
C ALA A 99 -5.26 5.46 -13.50
N TRP A 100 -5.31 4.95 -14.73
CA TRP A 100 -5.27 3.50 -14.98
C TRP A 100 -3.98 2.84 -14.48
N ARG A 101 -2.82 3.45 -14.75
CA ARG A 101 -1.51 2.91 -14.36
C ARG A 101 -1.35 2.83 -12.84
N GLU A 102 -1.74 3.87 -12.13
CA GLU A 102 -1.71 3.89 -10.66
C GLU A 102 -2.68 2.85 -10.07
N HIS A 103 -3.92 2.82 -10.55
CA HIS A 103 -4.93 1.91 -10.01
C HIS A 103 -4.64 0.42 -10.30
N THR A 104 -4.14 0.07 -11.48
CA THR A 104 -3.77 -1.31 -11.82
C THR A 104 -2.57 -1.80 -11.02
N ARG A 105 -1.54 -0.97 -10.85
CA ARG A 105 -0.35 -1.31 -10.07
C ARG A 105 -0.68 -1.56 -8.60
N PHE A 106 -1.42 -0.66 -7.96
CA PHE A 106 -1.69 -0.76 -6.51
C PHE A 106 -2.76 -1.80 -6.15
N TYR A 107 -3.84 -1.93 -6.93
CA TYR A 107 -4.98 -2.77 -6.52
C TYR A 107 -5.05 -4.13 -7.21
N LEU A 108 -4.55 -4.25 -8.45
CA LEU A 108 -4.59 -5.51 -9.20
C LEU A 108 -3.28 -6.28 -9.13
N GLY A 109 -2.23 -5.68 -8.54
CA GLY A 109 -0.90 -6.30 -8.44
C GLY A 109 -0.26 -6.52 -9.81
N TRP A 110 -0.69 -5.77 -10.83
CA TRP A 110 -0.12 -5.87 -12.16
C TRP A 110 1.24 -5.19 -12.15
N THR A 111 2.29 -6.01 -12.22
CA THR A 111 3.65 -5.53 -12.36
C THR A 111 4.03 -5.50 -13.83
N GLU A 112 4.47 -4.34 -14.31
CA GLU A 112 5.15 -4.26 -15.60
C GLU A 112 6.47 -5.03 -15.50
N LYS A 113 6.63 -6.06 -16.33
CA LYS A 113 7.92 -6.73 -16.48
C LYS A 113 8.70 -5.95 -17.52
N ARG A 114 9.76 -5.27 -17.09
CA ARG A 114 10.69 -4.59 -17.99
C ARG A 114 11.96 -5.43 -18.09
N LEU A 115 12.28 -5.89 -19.29
CA LEU A 115 13.61 -6.37 -19.60
C LEU A 115 14.45 -5.14 -19.94
N VAL A 116 15.35 -4.75 -19.03
CA VAL A 116 16.32 -3.68 -19.31
C VAL A 116 17.63 -4.35 -19.65
N GLU A 117 18.04 -4.22 -20.92
CA GLU A 117 19.39 -4.60 -21.32
C GLU A 117 20.33 -3.48 -20.90
N LEU A 118 21.16 -3.76 -19.90
CA LEU A 118 22.18 -2.83 -19.42
C LEU A 118 23.38 -2.88 -20.39
N THR A 119 23.35 -2.02 -21.40
CA THR A 119 24.43 -1.88 -22.39
C THR A 119 25.04 -0.49 -22.29
N GLY A 120 26.33 -0.40 -22.61
CA GLY A 120 27.05 0.86 -22.77
C GLY A 120 26.71 1.52 -24.11
N GLN A 121 27.38 2.63 -24.41
CA GLN A 121 27.21 3.37 -25.67
C GLN A 121 27.25 2.41 -26.86
N ASN A 122 26.26 2.50 -27.76
CA ASN A 122 26.14 1.67 -28.96
C ASN A 122 26.07 0.14 -28.72
N GLY A 123 25.51 -0.30 -27.58
CA GLY A 123 25.42 -1.72 -27.26
C GLY A 123 26.73 -2.34 -26.75
N GLY A 124 27.75 -1.52 -26.50
CA GLY A 124 29.04 -1.96 -25.99
C GLY A 124 29.04 -2.30 -24.50
N PRO A 125 30.18 -2.72 -23.94
CA PRO A 125 30.33 -2.90 -22.50
C PRO A 125 30.10 -1.59 -21.74
N ILE A 126 29.54 -1.68 -20.53
CA ILE A 126 29.42 -0.52 -19.64
C ILE A 126 30.82 -0.10 -19.22
N GLN A 127 31.19 1.12 -19.58
CA GLN A 127 32.48 1.69 -19.24
C GLN A 127 32.51 2.02 -17.75
N HIS A 128 33.54 1.57 -17.06
CA HIS A 128 33.80 1.87 -15.66
C HIS A 128 35.21 2.40 -15.51
N VAL A 129 35.40 3.33 -14.58
CA VAL A 129 36.72 3.86 -14.21
C VAL A 129 36.98 3.42 -12.78
N ASP A 130 38.05 2.65 -12.58
CA ASP A 130 38.49 2.22 -11.25
C ASP A 130 39.31 3.32 -10.59
N LEU A 131 38.78 3.90 -9.52
CA LEU A 131 39.40 4.97 -8.74
C LEU A 131 40.10 4.46 -7.47
N SER A 132 40.13 3.14 -7.22
CA SER A 132 40.69 2.56 -5.99
C SER A 132 42.20 2.79 -5.82
N LYS A 133 42.90 3.15 -6.90
CA LYS A 133 44.34 3.44 -6.93
C LYS A 133 44.65 4.93 -7.11
N ALA A 134 43.62 5.78 -7.14
CA ALA A 134 43.83 7.21 -7.21
C ALA A 134 44.43 7.71 -5.89
N THR A 135 45.44 8.57 -6.00
CA THR A 135 46.01 9.27 -4.85
C THR A 135 45.10 10.42 -4.41
N ASP A 136 45.21 10.85 -3.16
CA ASP A 136 44.40 11.96 -2.61
C ASP A 136 44.53 13.24 -3.44
N GLU A 137 45.71 13.51 -4.01
CA GLU A 137 45.94 14.64 -4.91
C GLU A 137 45.17 14.52 -6.23
N GLN A 138 45.11 13.31 -6.80
CA GLN A 138 44.35 13.05 -8.03
C GLN A 138 42.84 13.13 -7.79
N LEU A 139 42.38 12.67 -6.62
CA LEU A 139 40.99 12.80 -6.18
C LEU A 139 40.61 14.28 -6.01
N ALA A 140 41.46 15.08 -5.36
CA ALA A 140 41.25 16.51 -5.20
C ALA A 140 41.22 17.26 -6.56
N ALA A 141 42.05 16.85 -7.51
CA ALA A 141 42.04 17.41 -8.87
C ALA A 141 40.75 17.07 -9.63
N LEU A 142 40.25 15.83 -9.50
CA LEU A 142 38.94 15.41 -10.02
C LEU A 142 37.80 16.20 -9.38
N GLU A 143 37.83 16.41 -8.06
CA GLU A 143 36.84 17.21 -7.34
C GLU A 143 36.85 18.69 -7.78
N ALA A 144 38.03 19.28 -8.00
CA ALA A 144 38.13 20.64 -8.52
C ALA A 144 37.51 20.78 -9.92
N LEU A 145 37.65 19.76 -10.78
CA LEU A 145 37.14 19.77 -12.14
C LEU A 145 35.63 19.51 -12.22
N PHE A 146 35.13 18.53 -11.46
CA PHE A 146 33.73 18.06 -11.53
C PHE A 146 32.85 18.54 -10.38
N GLY A 147 33.40 19.05 -9.29
CA GLY A 147 32.67 19.59 -8.14
C GLY A 147 31.69 20.72 -8.51
N PRO A 148 32.08 21.70 -9.35
CA PRO A 148 31.16 22.73 -9.84
C PRO A 148 29.99 22.16 -10.67
N LEU A 149 30.24 21.10 -11.45
CA LEU A 149 29.22 20.39 -12.24
C LEU A 149 28.24 19.61 -11.35
N ALA A 150 28.73 18.99 -10.29
CA ALA A 150 27.89 18.24 -9.35
C ALA A 150 26.94 19.14 -8.55
N LEU A 151 27.37 20.37 -8.21
CA LEU A 151 26.51 21.37 -7.58
C LEU A 151 25.45 21.91 -8.53
N ALA A 152 25.78 22.10 -9.81
CA ALA A 152 24.81 22.52 -10.83
C ALA A 152 23.74 21.45 -11.13
N ALA A 153 24.05 20.17 -10.94
CA ALA A 153 23.11 19.05 -11.15
C ALA A 153 22.14 18.81 -9.98
N SER A 154 22.27 19.56 -8.87
CA SER A 154 21.29 19.54 -7.77
C SER A 154 20.09 20.46 -7.99
N ASP A 155 20.03 21.18 -9.13
CA ASP A 155 18.83 21.91 -9.52
C ASP A 155 17.93 20.99 -10.37
N ASP A 156 16.70 20.87 -9.90
CA ASP A 156 15.62 19.96 -10.29
C ASP A 156 15.32 19.98 -11.80
N GLY A 157 16.11 19.23 -12.58
CA GLY A 157 15.87 18.96 -13.98
C GLY A 157 14.74 17.96 -14.18
N GLY A 158 13.50 18.42 -13.97
CA GLY A 158 12.30 17.66 -14.27
C GLY A 158 12.32 17.09 -15.70
N ASP A 159 12.02 15.79 -15.79
CA ASP A 159 11.80 14.99 -16.99
C ASP A 159 10.89 15.71 -18.00
N GLN A 160 11.48 16.46 -18.93
CA GLN A 160 10.79 16.93 -20.13
C GLN A 160 10.87 15.83 -21.18
N GLY A 161 9.82 15.01 -21.21
CA GLY A 161 9.60 14.04 -22.28
C GLY A 161 9.64 14.72 -23.64
N GLY A 162 10.69 14.44 -24.41
CA GLY A 162 10.85 14.90 -25.79
C GLY A 162 9.71 14.40 -26.66
N ALA A 163 8.91 15.33 -27.16
CA ALA A 163 7.94 15.13 -28.23
C ALA A 163 8.31 16.09 -29.36
N ASP A 164 9.42 15.77 -30.03
CA ASP A 164 9.99 16.57 -31.10
C ASP A 164 9.54 15.97 -32.44
N THR A 165 8.24 16.05 -32.75
CA THR A 165 7.80 15.86 -34.15
C THR A 165 7.87 17.21 -34.86
N ALA A 166 9.07 17.60 -35.29
CA ALA A 166 9.23 18.64 -36.30
C ALA A 166 8.85 18.04 -37.66
N GLY A 167 7.57 18.12 -38.00
CA GLY A 167 7.07 17.87 -39.35
C GLY A 167 7.47 19.02 -40.26
N ASP A 168 8.61 18.88 -40.91
CA ASP A 168 9.00 19.68 -42.06
C ASP A 168 7.99 19.44 -43.20
N ARG A 169 7.18 20.46 -43.52
CA ARG A 169 6.37 20.50 -44.74
C ARG A 169 6.92 21.62 -45.61
N ALA A 170 7.90 21.26 -46.43
CA ALA A 170 8.30 21.99 -47.61
C ALA A 170 8.30 21.06 -48.84
N GLY A 171 7.47 21.38 -49.83
CA GLY A 171 7.70 21.12 -51.25
C GLY A 171 7.43 19.72 -51.81
N ALA A 172 6.27 19.54 -52.45
CA ALA A 172 6.09 19.06 -53.82
C ALA A 172 4.63 19.20 -54.24
#